data_AF-S5VAL6-F1
#
_entry.id   AF-S5VAL6-F1
#
_cell.length_a   1.000
_cell.length_b   1.000
_cell.length_c   1.000
_cell.angle_alpha   90.00
_cell.angle_beta   90.00
_cell.angle_gamma   90.00
#
_symmetry.space_group_name_H-M   'P 1'
#
loop_
_entity.id
_entity.type
_entity.pdbx_description
1 polymer ?
#
loop_
_entity_poly.entity_id
_entity_poly.type
_entity_poly.pdbx_seq_one_letter_code
_entity_poly.pdbx_strand_id
1 'polypeptide(L)'
;MFAGIGNDGPKGKASYPATYPYVIGVSAIDKSGTVAKFSTKSNYVDFAAPGVHIPGWCDGKFTQYCDTDGTSPATALASASAALVWSVHPDWTANQVLRTLIDTAGRSWAKDEPSTYLGYGIIRPRRVLIDKNIDPGPANRDPLYAENGTDADEDVTATPSLSAAPAPGHPSKDAGSSGGPTSAAAKSSGSGGNSQTWVIIGAAAAVLIIGGAGFAVLRARRNA
;
A
#
# COMPACT_ATOMS: atom_id res chain seq x y z
N MET A 1 -6.41 -1.60 6.52
CA MET A 1 -5.29 -0.93 5.78
C MET A 1 -5.83 -0.42 4.45
N PHE A 2 -5.20 0.53 3.73
CA PHE A 2 -5.61 0.91 2.36
C PHE A 2 -4.52 0.55 1.35
N ALA A 3 -4.89 0.02 0.18
CA ALA A 3 -3.97 -0.30 -0.91
C ALA A 3 -4.62 -0.11 -2.29
N GLY A 4 -3.83 0.22 -3.30
CA GLY A 4 -4.32 0.39 -4.67
C GLY A 4 -4.50 -0.96 -5.38
N ILE A 5 -5.60 -1.13 -6.11
CA ILE A 5 -5.94 -2.43 -6.72
C ILE A 5 -5.02 -2.84 -7.88
N GLY A 6 -4.34 -1.88 -8.51
CA GLY A 6 -3.41 -2.09 -9.62
C GLY A 6 -3.75 -1.25 -10.86
N ASN A 7 -2.78 -1.14 -11.77
CA ASN A 7 -2.85 -0.25 -12.94
C ASN A 7 -2.80 -1.02 -14.30
N ASP A 8 -3.12 -2.33 -14.29
CA ASP A 8 -3.02 -3.21 -15.47
C ASP A 8 -4.36 -3.36 -16.25
N GLY A 9 -5.33 -2.52 -15.92
CA GLY A 9 -6.65 -2.43 -16.56
C GLY A 9 -7.59 -3.61 -16.24
N PRO A 10 -8.78 -3.67 -16.88
CA PRO A 10 -9.84 -4.63 -16.53
C PRO A 10 -9.51 -6.11 -16.75
N LYS A 11 -8.37 -6.43 -17.38
CA LYS A 11 -7.84 -7.79 -17.58
C LYS A 11 -6.58 -8.08 -16.74
N GLY A 12 -6.09 -7.08 -16.01
CA GLY A 12 -4.98 -7.20 -15.08
C GLY A 12 -5.33 -8.10 -13.89
N LYS A 13 -4.31 -8.47 -13.12
CA LYS A 13 -4.50 -9.13 -11.82
C LYS A 13 -4.46 -8.09 -10.71
N ALA A 14 -5.37 -8.22 -9.75
CA ALA A 14 -5.33 -7.39 -8.55
C ALA A 14 -4.01 -7.61 -7.81
N SER A 15 -3.40 -6.52 -7.33
CA SER A 15 -2.06 -6.55 -6.74
C SER A 15 -2.12 -6.77 -5.23
N TYR A 16 -1.22 -7.58 -4.69
CA TYR A 16 -0.94 -7.55 -3.25
C TYR A 16 -0.33 -6.19 -2.86
N PRO A 17 -0.67 -5.63 -1.68
CA PRO A 17 -1.44 -6.24 -0.60
C PRO A 17 -2.97 -6.05 -0.70
N ALA A 18 -3.51 -5.45 -1.76
CA ALA A 18 -4.95 -5.13 -1.89
C ALA A 18 -5.87 -6.36 -2.03
N THR A 19 -5.33 -7.57 -2.10
CA THR A 19 -6.09 -8.84 -2.12
C THR A 19 -5.88 -9.68 -0.86
N TYR A 20 -5.38 -9.07 0.22
CA TYR A 20 -5.36 -9.71 1.54
C TYR A 20 -6.62 -9.33 2.32
N PRO A 21 -7.18 -10.25 3.13
CA PRO A 21 -8.26 -9.92 4.06
C PRO A 21 -7.94 -8.69 4.90
N TYR A 22 -8.96 -7.86 5.16
CA TYR A 22 -8.89 -6.61 5.92
C TYR A 22 -8.02 -5.49 5.29
N VAL A 23 -7.58 -5.63 4.04
CA VAL A 23 -6.92 -4.57 3.25
C VAL A 23 -7.92 -3.97 2.27
N ILE A 24 -8.25 -2.70 2.50
CA ILE A 24 -9.22 -1.94 1.72
C ILE A 24 -8.63 -1.61 0.34
N GLY A 25 -9.17 -2.24 -0.70
CA GLY A 25 -8.76 -2.09 -2.08
C GLY A 25 -9.36 -0.84 -2.74
N VAL A 26 -8.50 0.00 -3.33
CA VAL A 26 -8.90 1.29 -3.91
C VAL A 26 -8.68 1.31 -5.43
N SER A 27 -9.76 1.58 -6.18
CA SER A 27 -9.75 1.83 -7.61
C SER A 27 -9.67 3.33 -7.94
N ALA A 28 -9.22 3.64 -9.16
CA ALA A 28 -9.08 5.00 -9.65
C ALA A 28 -10.26 5.41 -10.53
N ILE A 29 -10.79 6.63 -10.31
CA ILE A 29 -11.76 7.29 -11.19
C ILE A 29 -11.21 8.61 -11.73
N ASP A 30 -11.76 9.03 -12.88
CA ASP A 30 -11.57 10.37 -13.41
C ASP A 30 -12.57 11.40 -12.83
N LYS A 31 -12.44 12.67 -13.27
CA LYS A 31 -13.30 13.79 -12.84
C LYS A 31 -14.80 13.64 -13.16
N SER A 32 -15.18 12.70 -14.01
CA SER A 32 -16.59 12.38 -14.31
C SER A 32 -17.17 11.31 -13.38
N GLY A 33 -16.35 10.69 -12.53
CA GLY A 33 -16.72 9.51 -11.74
C GLY A 33 -16.59 8.19 -12.51
N THR A 34 -16.04 8.22 -13.74
CA THR A 34 -15.83 7.02 -14.56
C THR A 34 -14.55 6.32 -14.12
N VAL A 35 -14.58 4.98 -14.02
CA VAL A 35 -13.39 4.17 -13.69
C VAL A 35 -12.28 4.39 -14.73
N ALA A 36 -11.06 4.61 -14.24
CA ALA A 36 -9.91 4.84 -15.11
C ALA A 36 -9.57 3.57 -15.92
N LYS A 37 -9.20 3.74 -17.19
CA LYS A 37 -8.92 2.61 -18.11
C LYS A 37 -7.80 1.67 -17.62
N PHE A 38 -6.86 2.20 -16.84
CA PHE A 38 -5.78 1.43 -16.21
C PHE A 38 -6.22 0.76 -14.91
N SER A 39 -7.31 1.16 -14.26
CA SER A 39 -7.66 0.62 -12.94
C SER A 39 -8.03 -0.86 -13.07
N THR A 40 -7.36 -1.71 -12.30
CA THR A 40 -7.64 -3.15 -12.31
C THR A 40 -9.05 -3.43 -11.80
N LYS A 41 -9.77 -4.32 -12.50
CA LYS A 41 -11.07 -4.85 -12.08
C LYS A 41 -10.85 -6.02 -11.11
N SER A 42 -11.56 -6.05 -9.98
CA SER A 42 -11.40 -7.11 -8.97
C SER A 42 -12.64 -7.23 -8.10
N ASN A 43 -12.82 -8.37 -7.42
CA ASN A 43 -13.78 -8.47 -6.32
C ASN A 43 -13.26 -7.73 -5.07
N TYR A 44 -11.93 -7.64 -4.90
CA TYR A 44 -11.23 -6.90 -3.85
C TYR A 44 -11.20 -5.37 -4.11
N VAL A 45 -12.30 -4.78 -4.60
CA VAL A 45 -12.42 -3.31 -4.72
C VAL A 45 -13.48 -2.86 -3.73
N ASP A 46 -13.08 -2.07 -2.74
CA ASP A 46 -13.98 -1.50 -1.73
C ASP A 46 -14.44 -0.09 -2.09
N PHE A 47 -13.51 0.73 -2.59
CA PHE A 47 -13.79 2.14 -2.88
C PHE A 47 -13.16 2.59 -4.19
N ALA A 48 -13.79 3.59 -4.79
CA ALA A 48 -13.19 4.42 -5.81
C ALA A 48 -12.79 5.79 -5.25
N ALA A 49 -11.67 6.33 -5.73
CA ALA A 49 -11.25 7.70 -5.44
C ALA A 49 -10.61 8.36 -6.68
N PRO A 50 -10.53 9.70 -6.74
CA PRO A 50 -9.88 10.40 -7.85
C PRO A 50 -8.45 9.93 -8.05
N GLY A 51 -8.14 9.46 -9.26
CA GLY A 51 -6.82 8.89 -9.61
C GLY A 51 -6.36 9.20 -11.02
N VAL A 52 -6.99 10.17 -11.70
CA VAL A 52 -6.63 10.60 -13.06
C VAL A 52 -6.53 12.13 -13.08
N HIS A 53 -5.47 12.67 -13.69
CA HIS A 53 -5.08 14.08 -13.63
C HIS A 53 -4.98 14.61 -12.18
N ILE A 54 -4.29 13.87 -11.31
CA ILE A 54 -4.08 14.28 -9.92
C ILE A 54 -2.76 15.07 -9.82
N PRO A 55 -2.78 16.36 -9.44
CA PRO A 55 -1.57 17.17 -9.35
C PRO A 55 -0.67 16.63 -8.24
N GLY A 56 0.58 16.30 -8.59
CA GLY A 56 1.60 15.79 -7.69
C GLY A 56 2.96 16.38 -8.02
N TRP A 57 3.91 16.24 -7.09
CA TRP A 57 5.29 16.64 -7.32
C TRP A 57 5.98 15.68 -8.28
N CYS A 58 6.57 16.19 -9.36
CA CYS A 58 7.29 15.40 -10.35
C CYS A 58 8.82 15.59 -10.31
N ASP A 59 9.31 16.41 -9.38
CA ASP A 59 10.73 16.57 -9.09
C ASP A 59 11.04 16.24 -7.62
N GLY A 60 12.19 15.59 -7.37
CA GLY A 60 12.64 15.27 -6.01
C GLY A 60 13.06 16.49 -5.16
N LYS A 61 12.88 17.71 -5.66
CA LYS A 61 13.13 18.97 -4.93
C LYS A 61 11.83 19.68 -4.52
N PHE A 62 10.66 19.17 -4.90
CA PHE A 62 9.35 19.77 -4.63
C PHE A 62 9.22 21.21 -5.16
N THR A 63 9.60 21.41 -6.43
CA THR A 63 9.56 22.70 -7.13
C THR A 63 8.66 22.73 -8.36
N GLN A 64 8.22 21.57 -8.88
CA GLN A 64 7.35 21.46 -10.05
C GLN A 64 6.21 20.46 -9.83
N TYR A 65 4.98 20.92 -10.12
CA TYR A 65 3.80 20.06 -10.22
C TYR A 65 3.66 19.47 -11.61
N CYS A 66 3.21 18.22 -11.68
CA CYS A 66 2.72 17.55 -12.88
C CYS A 66 1.43 16.79 -12.55
N ASP A 67 0.60 16.54 -13.55
CA ASP A 67 -0.52 15.62 -13.43
C ASP A 67 -0.02 14.17 -13.34
N THR A 68 -0.62 13.40 -12.45
CA THR A 68 -0.29 11.98 -12.21
C THR A 68 -1.54 11.12 -12.26
N ASP A 69 -1.38 9.91 -12.81
CA ASP A 69 -2.43 8.92 -12.98
C ASP A 69 -2.05 7.64 -12.22
N GLY A 70 -3.01 7.04 -11.52
CA GLY A 70 -2.85 5.73 -10.89
C GLY A 70 -3.83 5.45 -9.75
N THR A 71 -3.91 4.18 -9.33
CA THR A 71 -4.56 3.81 -8.07
C THR A 71 -3.81 4.34 -6.84
N SER A 72 -2.53 4.71 -6.96
CA SER A 72 -1.71 5.28 -5.87
C SER A 72 -2.26 6.61 -5.32
N PRO A 73 -2.46 7.68 -6.12
CA PRO A 73 -3.10 8.91 -5.63
C PRO A 73 -4.54 8.68 -5.16
N ALA A 74 -5.30 7.79 -5.80
CA ALA A 74 -6.62 7.40 -5.34
C ALA A 74 -6.59 6.79 -3.92
N THR A 75 -5.63 5.88 -3.65
CA THR A 75 -5.40 5.28 -2.32
C THR A 75 -5.02 6.32 -1.27
N ALA A 76 -4.21 7.32 -1.65
CA ALA A 76 -3.84 8.42 -0.76
C ALA A 76 -5.07 9.27 -0.39
N LEU A 77 -5.93 9.61 -1.36
CA LEU A 77 -7.17 10.35 -1.09
C LEU A 77 -8.19 9.54 -0.29
N ALA A 78 -8.27 8.23 -0.51
CA ALA A 78 -9.17 7.35 0.24
C ALA A 78 -8.73 7.19 1.71
N SER A 79 -7.44 6.94 1.95
CA SER A 79 -6.89 6.86 3.31
C SER A 79 -6.93 8.20 4.05
N ALA A 80 -6.67 9.32 3.37
CA ALA A 80 -6.86 10.66 3.93
C ALA A 80 -8.33 10.95 4.28
N SER A 81 -9.29 10.45 3.49
CA SER A 81 -10.73 10.57 3.78
C SER A 81 -11.10 9.85 5.08
N ALA A 82 -10.56 8.65 5.31
CA ALA A 82 -10.77 7.91 6.55
C ALA A 82 -10.08 8.58 7.75
N ALA A 83 -8.84 9.05 7.59
CA ALA A 83 -8.14 9.80 8.62
C ALA A 83 -8.88 11.10 9.02
N LEU A 84 -9.48 11.81 8.06
CA LEU A 84 -10.29 13.00 8.32
C LEU A 84 -11.55 12.67 9.14
N VAL A 85 -12.30 11.63 8.77
CA VAL A 85 -13.45 11.15 9.55
C VAL A 85 -13.04 10.78 10.97
N TRP A 86 -11.98 9.99 11.11
CA TRP A 86 -11.48 9.54 12.42
C TRP A 86 -10.96 10.69 13.28
N SER A 87 -10.42 11.76 12.68
CA SER A 87 -9.98 12.95 13.42
C SER A 87 -11.12 13.75 14.05
N VAL A 88 -12.34 13.63 13.51
CA VAL A 88 -13.56 14.27 14.04
C VAL A 88 -14.32 13.34 14.99
N HIS A 89 -14.16 12.03 14.81
CA HIS A 89 -14.74 10.98 15.66
C HIS A 89 -13.64 10.09 16.28
N PRO A 90 -12.81 10.62 17.19
CA PRO A 90 -11.65 9.92 17.74
C PRO A 90 -12.01 8.73 18.66
N ASP A 91 -13.27 8.63 19.07
CA ASP A 91 -13.87 7.56 19.86
C ASP A 91 -14.33 6.36 19.01
N TRP A 92 -14.44 6.50 17.68
CA TRP A 92 -14.83 5.41 16.79
C TRP A 92 -13.71 4.41 16.54
N THR A 93 -14.08 3.16 16.27
CA THR A 93 -13.13 2.13 15.79
C THR A 93 -12.89 2.22 14.28
N ALA A 94 -11.86 1.52 13.78
CA ALA A 94 -11.61 1.36 12.35
C ALA A 94 -12.83 0.84 11.59
N ASN A 95 -13.57 -0.12 12.19
CA ASN A 95 -14.78 -0.70 11.61
C ASN A 95 -15.91 0.32 11.50
N GLN A 96 -16.06 1.19 12.49
CA GLN A 96 -17.05 2.27 12.52
C GLN A 96 -16.75 3.36 11.47
N VAL A 97 -15.49 3.78 11.36
CA VAL A 97 -15.02 4.70 10.31
C VAL A 97 -15.22 4.09 8.92
N LEU A 98 -14.88 2.81 8.75
CA LEU A 98 -15.04 2.10 7.48
C LEU A 98 -16.53 1.93 7.12
N ARG A 99 -17.39 1.52 8.07
CA ARG A 99 -18.83 1.35 7.86
C ARG A 99 -19.49 2.65 7.42
N THR A 100 -19.23 3.76 8.11
CA THR A 100 -19.82 5.07 7.72
C THR A 100 -19.35 5.53 6.34
N LEU A 101 -18.10 5.25 5.95
CA LEU A 101 -17.61 5.52 4.59
C LEU A 101 -18.29 4.61 3.55
N ILE A 102 -18.48 3.31 3.83
CA ILE A 102 -19.22 2.37 2.98
C ILE A 102 -20.67 2.85 2.81
N ASP A 103 -21.36 3.14 3.91
CA ASP A 103 -22.77 3.54 3.90
C ASP A 103 -22.98 4.84 3.11
N THR A 104 -22.07 5.80 3.28
CA THR A 104 -22.15 7.11 2.62
C THR A 104 -21.43 7.20 1.27
N ALA A 105 -20.81 6.13 0.77
CA ALA A 105 -20.14 6.14 -0.54
C ALA A 105 -21.09 6.47 -1.72
N GLY A 106 -20.54 7.01 -2.79
CA GLY A 106 -21.26 7.40 -4.00
C GLY A 106 -21.42 6.21 -4.95
N ARG A 107 -22.61 5.61 -4.97
CA ARG A 107 -22.98 4.48 -5.83
C ARG A 107 -24.39 4.67 -6.41
N SER A 108 -24.69 3.92 -7.47
CA SER A 108 -26.03 3.79 -8.07
C SER A 108 -26.56 2.35 -8.04
N TRP A 109 -25.87 1.45 -7.34
CA TRP A 109 -26.19 0.03 -7.14
C TRP A 109 -26.48 -0.24 -5.65
N ALA A 110 -26.93 -1.45 -5.34
CA ALA A 110 -27.21 -1.87 -3.96
C ALA A 110 -25.91 -1.96 -3.11
N LYS A 111 -25.99 -1.84 -1.78
CA LYS A 111 -24.79 -1.80 -0.92
C LYS A 111 -24.14 -3.19 -0.77
N ASP A 112 -24.99 -4.20 -0.76
CA ASP A 112 -24.75 -5.63 -0.66
C ASP A 112 -24.29 -6.27 -1.98
N GLU A 113 -24.34 -5.53 -3.09
CA GLU A 113 -23.82 -5.94 -4.41
C GLU A 113 -22.65 -5.03 -4.86
N PRO A 114 -21.49 -5.02 -4.16
CA PRO A 114 -20.38 -4.12 -4.48
C PRO A 114 -19.85 -4.31 -5.91
N SER A 115 -19.51 -3.20 -6.57
CA SER A 115 -19.08 -3.18 -7.96
C SER A 115 -17.63 -3.64 -8.10
N THR A 116 -17.36 -4.63 -8.94
CA THR A 116 -15.99 -5.07 -9.27
C THR A 116 -15.08 -4.01 -9.93
N TYR A 117 -15.59 -2.79 -10.16
CA TYR A 117 -14.82 -1.62 -10.62
C TYR A 117 -14.74 -0.49 -9.59
N LEU A 118 -15.73 -0.35 -8.70
CA LEU A 118 -15.93 0.84 -7.85
C LEU A 118 -16.29 0.49 -6.38
N GLY A 119 -16.40 -0.79 -6.06
CA GLY A 119 -16.75 -1.33 -4.74
C GLY A 119 -18.09 -0.87 -4.20
N TYR A 120 -18.09 -0.44 -2.94
CA TYR A 120 -19.20 0.24 -2.28
C TYR A 120 -19.44 1.66 -2.82
N GLY A 121 -18.51 2.19 -3.63
CA GLY A 121 -18.68 3.43 -4.40
C GLY A 121 -17.53 4.41 -4.26
N ILE A 122 -17.75 5.62 -4.79
CA ILE A 122 -16.80 6.73 -4.68
C ILE A 122 -16.76 7.23 -3.24
N ILE A 123 -15.58 7.38 -2.64
CA ILE A 123 -15.46 7.82 -1.24
C ILE A 123 -15.92 9.29 -1.07
N ARG A 124 -16.70 9.56 -0.01
CA ARG A 124 -17.32 10.87 0.24
C ARG A 124 -17.24 11.29 1.72
N PRO A 125 -16.06 11.61 2.28
CA PRO A 125 -15.91 11.92 3.72
C PRO A 125 -16.84 13.05 4.18
N ARG A 126 -17.10 14.05 3.33
CA ARG A 126 -18.08 15.13 3.62
C ARG A 126 -19.46 14.60 4.02
N ARG A 127 -19.92 13.46 3.49
CA ARG A 127 -21.26 12.92 3.81
C ARG A 127 -21.35 12.37 5.23
N VAL A 128 -20.23 11.86 5.78
CA VAL A 128 -20.11 11.51 7.20
C VAL A 128 -20.06 12.79 8.03
N LEU A 129 -19.13 13.69 7.71
CA LEU A 129 -18.80 14.87 8.53
C LEU A 129 -19.92 15.92 8.67
N ILE A 130 -20.93 15.92 7.80
CA ILE A 130 -22.08 16.84 7.89
C ILE A 130 -23.30 16.22 8.58
N ASP A 131 -23.32 14.90 8.77
CA ASP A 131 -24.42 14.20 9.43
C ASP A 131 -24.12 14.07 10.92
N LYS A 132 -24.77 14.92 11.71
CA LYS A 132 -24.60 14.96 13.17
C LYS A 132 -25.22 13.76 13.89
N ASN A 133 -26.07 13.00 13.21
CA ASN A 133 -26.84 11.89 13.77
C ASN A 133 -26.43 10.55 13.15
N ILE A 134 -25.30 10.50 12.43
CA ILE A 134 -24.83 9.27 11.80
C ILE A 134 -24.52 8.22 12.87
N ASP A 135 -25.20 7.08 12.78
CA ASP A 135 -24.89 5.90 13.57
C ASP A 135 -23.72 5.15 12.90
N PRO A 136 -22.55 5.04 13.54
CA PRO A 136 -21.45 4.25 13.00
C PRO A 136 -21.66 2.73 13.15
N GLY A 137 -22.72 2.33 13.85
CA GLY A 137 -23.04 0.95 14.16
C GLY A 137 -22.08 0.31 15.16
N PRO A 138 -22.18 -1.01 15.36
CA PRO A 138 -21.37 -1.75 16.32
C PRO A 138 -19.87 -1.75 15.98
N ALA A 139 -19.07 -1.43 17.01
CA ALA A 139 -17.61 -1.31 16.97
C ALA A 139 -16.87 -2.60 16.55
N ASN A 140 -17.48 -3.75 16.85
CA ASN A 140 -16.95 -5.10 16.76
C ASN A 140 -17.53 -5.95 15.61
N ARG A 141 -18.22 -5.32 14.65
CA ARG A 141 -18.66 -5.97 13.41
C ARG A 141 -17.73 -5.60 12.26
N ASP A 142 -17.24 -6.58 11.51
CA ASP A 142 -16.51 -6.36 10.27
C ASP A 142 -17.42 -5.78 9.18
N PRO A 143 -17.12 -4.60 8.58
CA PRO A 143 -17.88 -4.08 7.46
C PRO A 143 -17.65 -4.84 6.14
N LEU A 144 -16.58 -5.65 6.04
CA LEU A 144 -16.15 -6.38 4.85
C LEU A 144 -16.30 -7.90 4.99
N TYR A 145 -17.17 -8.36 5.90
CA TYR A 145 -17.33 -9.77 6.26
C TYR A 145 -17.46 -10.73 5.06
N ALA A 146 -18.20 -10.31 4.02
CA ALA A 146 -18.43 -11.10 2.81
C ALA A 146 -17.17 -11.29 1.95
N GLU A 147 -16.21 -10.37 2.00
CA GLU A 147 -14.90 -10.50 1.37
C GLU A 147 -13.94 -11.29 2.24
N ASN A 148 -13.96 -11.04 3.56
CA ASN A 148 -13.07 -11.69 4.53
C ASN A 148 -13.47 -13.13 4.87
N GLY A 149 -14.68 -13.56 4.50
CA GLY A 149 -15.19 -14.92 4.75
C GLY A 149 -15.67 -15.14 6.19
N THR A 150 -16.09 -14.08 6.88
CA THR A 150 -16.61 -14.09 8.26
C THR A 150 -18.13 -13.92 8.29
N ASP A 151 -18.77 -14.24 9.41
CA ASP A 151 -20.22 -14.03 9.56
C ASP A 151 -20.53 -12.54 9.76
N ALA A 152 -21.62 -12.04 9.15
CA ALA A 152 -22.06 -10.65 9.30
C ALA A 152 -22.34 -10.27 10.76
N ASP A 153 -22.74 -11.26 11.55
CA ASP A 153 -23.01 -11.18 12.99
C ASP A 153 -21.90 -11.79 13.87
N GLU A 154 -20.69 -11.97 13.32
CA GLU A 154 -19.49 -12.31 14.10
C GLU A 154 -19.07 -11.12 14.96
N ASP A 155 -18.67 -11.38 16.20
CA ASP A 155 -18.05 -10.37 17.07
C ASP A 155 -16.53 -10.50 16.95
N VAL A 156 -15.88 -9.57 16.23
CA VAL A 156 -14.43 -9.68 15.99
C VAL A 156 -13.57 -9.40 17.24
N THR A 157 -14.19 -9.05 18.38
CA THR A 157 -13.51 -9.04 19.69
C THR A 157 -13.58 -10.40 20.39
N ALA A 158 -14.52 -11.26 20.02
CA ALA A 158 -14.55 -12.67 20.38
C ALA A 158 -13.63 -13.48 19.45
N THR A 159 -12.32 -13.25 19.59
CA THR A 159 -11.20 -13.85 18.85
C THR A 159 -11.51 -15.13 18.05
N PRO A 160 -11.39 -15.10 16.71
CA PRO A 160 -10.66 -16.17 16.04
C PRO A 160 -9.19 -15.98 16.42
N SER A 161 -8.66 -16.85 17.27
CA SER A 161 -7.22 -16.94 17.52
C SER A 161 -6.49 -16.93 16.18
N LEU A 162 -5.43 -16.11 16.06
CA LEU A 162 -4.47 -16.17 14.94
C LEU A 162 -3.65 -17.47 15.05
N SER A 163 -4.32 -18.60 14.83
CA SER A 163 -3.77 -19.95 14.83
C SER A 163 -3.74 -20.51 13.42
N ALA A 164 -3.26 -19.69 12.47
CA ALA A 164 -2.61 -20.17 11.25
C ALA A 164 -1.12 -20.44 11.53
N ALA A 165 -0.82 -21.15 12.62
CA ALA A 165 0.44 -21.89 12.71
C ALA A 165 0.34 -23.05 11.70
N PRO A 166 1.36 -23.28 10.86
CA PRO A 166 1.30 -24.36 9.87
C PRO A 166 1.21 -25.71 10.59
N ALA A 167 0.24 -26.55 10.18
CA ALA A 167 0.12 -27.90 10.70
C ALA A 167 1.40 -28.71 10.38
N PRO A 168 1.98 -29.44 11.35
CA PRO A 168 3.24 -30.16 11.12
C PRO A 168 3.02 -31.41 10.26
N GLY A 169 3.42 -31.32 8.99
CA GLY A 169 3.51 -32.46 8.05
C GLY A 169 4.91 -33.08 8.05
N HIS A 170 4.97 -34.41 8.17
CA HIS A 170 6.13 -35.28 8.41
C HIS A 170 7.50 -34.97 7.74
N PRO A 171 8.62 -35.40 8.37
CA PRO A 171 9.97 -35.07 7.94
C PRO A 171 10.52 -35.99 6.85
N SER A 172 11.24 -35.40 5.90
CA SER A 172 12.37 -36.06 5.23
C SER A 172 13.66 -35.67 5.94
N LYS A 173 14.46 -36.68 6.30
CA LYS A 173 15.81 -36.52 6.89
C LYS A 173 16.71 -35.84 5.84
N ASP A 174 17.63 -34.93 6.20
CA ASP A 174 18.85 -35.25 6.93
C ASP A 174 19.43 -34.08 7.77
N ALA A 175 20.40 -34.42 8.61
CA ALA A 175 21.09 -33.55 9.56
C ALA A 175 22.04 -32.50 8.90
N GLY A 176 22.43 -31.40 9.56
CA GLY A 176 22.01 -30.91 10.87
C GLY A 176 22.94 -29.84 11.49
N SER A 177 22.61 -29.44 12.72
CA SER A 177 23.44 -28.77 13.75
C SER A 177 23.92 -27.30 13.60
N SER A 178 23.17 -26.44 14.30
CA SER A 178 23.65 -25.55 15.40
C SER A 178 24.59 -24.35 15.16
N GLY A 179 24.14 -23.16 15.59
CA GLY A 179 25.00 -22.05 16.04
C GLY A 179 24.42 -20.65 15.77
N GLY A 180 23.80 -20.00 16.76
CA GLY A 180 23.48 -18.55 16.72
C GLY A 180 24.58 -17.69 17.36
N PRO A 181 24.35 -16.41 17.71
CA PRO A 181 23.15 -15.57 17.48
C PRO A 181 23.49 -14.19 16.85
N THR A 182 22.53 -13.24 16.91
CA THR A 182 22.64 -11.76 16.81
C THR A 182 22.42 -11.04 15.46
N SER A 183 21.53 -10.05 15.56
CA SER A 183 21.59 -8.66 15.04
C SER A 183 22.00 -8.32 13.60
N ALA A 184 20.99 -7.81 12.89
CA ALA A 184 20.97 -6.49 12.23
C ALA A 184 21.74 -6.25 10.92
N ALA A 185 21.18 -5.28 10.18
CA ALA A 185 21.72 -4.55 9.03
C ALA A 185 21.97 -5.33 7.73
N ALA A 186 21.42 -4.79 6.65
CA ALA A 186 21.71 -5.23 5.30
C ALA A 186 23.13 -4.88 4.87
N LYS A 187 23.77 -5.76 4.09
CA LYS A 187 24.48 -5.36 2.86
C LYS A 187 24.67 -6.55 1.91
N SER A 188 24.69 -6.22 0.61
CA SER A 188 24.82 -7.15 -0.50
C SER A 188 26.29 -7.42 -0.85
N SER A 189 26.65 -8.70 -0.98
CA SER A 189 27.66 -9.30 -1.89
C SER A 189 27.92 -10.74 -1.43
N GLY A 190 27.99 -11.81 -2.25
CA GLY A 190 27.92 -11.92 -3.71
C GLY A 190 29.12 -12.71 -4.25
N SER A 191 28.92 -13.96 -4.69
CA SER A 191 29.76 -14.73 -5.64
C SER A 191 29.15 -16.15 -5.83
N GLY A 192 29.07 -16.73 -7.03
CA GLY A 192 29.47 -16.18 -8.32
C GLY A 192 29.10 -17.06 -9.53
N GLY A 193 29.25 -16.44 -10.71
CA GLY A 193 29.38 -17.07 -12.03
C GLY A 193 28.06 -17.33 -12.78
N ASN A 194 27.88 -17.02 -14.07
CA ASN A 194 28.73 -16.39 -15.09
C ASN A 194 27.79 -15.99 -16.27
N SER A 195 27.95 -14.97 -17.12
CA SER A 195 29.01 -13.97 -17.41
C SER A 195 28.41 -12.76 -18.17
N GLN A 196 29.18 -11.68 -18.41
CA GLN A 196 29.10 -10.71 -19.54
C GLN A 196 27.75 -9.94 -19.76
N THR A 197 27.64 -8.60 -19.83
CA THR A 197 28.58 -7.45 -19.90
C THR A 197 27.83 -6.17 -19.43
N TRP A 198 28.51 -5.03 -19.22
CA TRP A 198 27.97 -3.67 -18.92
C TRP A 198 27.90 -3.16 -17.46
N VAL A 199 28.95 -3.31 -16.64
CA VAL A 199 29.34 -2.26 -15.67
C VAL A 199 30.87 -2.20 -15.48
N ILE A 200 31.58 -1.42 -16.31
CA ILE A 200 32.97 -0.98 -16.01
C ILE A 200 33.09 0.53 -16.28
N ILE A 201 32.53 1.35 -15.38
CA ILE A 201 32.79 2.80 -15.32
C ILE A 201 32.98 3.28 -13.87
N GLY A 202 32.27 2.71 -12.88
CA GLY A 202 32.20 3.29 -11.53
C GLY A 202 33.45 3.21 -10.64
N ALA A 203 34.37 2.25 -10.85
CA ALA A 203 35.40 1.92 -9.84
C ALA A 203 36.76 2.62 -10.02
N ALA A 204 37.04 3.25 -11.17
CA ALA A 204 38.35 3.87 -11.44
C ALA A 204 38.52 5.26 -10.79
N ALA A 205 37.42 5.95 -10.46
CA ALA A 205 37.47 7.35 -10.03
C ALA A 205 37.92 7.56 -8.57
N ALA A 206 37.67 6.60 -7.67
CA ALA A 206 37.88 6.79 -6.23
C ALA A 206 39.36 6.68 -5.78
N VAL A 207 40.18 5.88 -6.48
CA VAL A 207 41.58 5.61 -6.08
C VAL A 207 42.52 6.76 -6.48
N LEU A 208 42.24 7.48 -7.57
CA LEU A 208 43.09 8.56 -8.08
C LEU A 208 43.06 9.83 -7.21
N ILE A 209 41.91 10.15 -6.59
CA ILE A 209 41.77 11.39 -5.81
C ILE A 209 42.54 11.31 -4.48
N ILE A 210 42.53 10.16 -3.81
CA ILE A 210 43.24 9.96 -2.53
C ILE A 210 44.76 9.89 -2.76
N GLY A 211 45.21 9.23 -3.84
CA GLY A 211 46.64 9.17 -4.20
C GLY A 211 47.23 10.53 -4.60
N GLY A 212 46.50 11.33 -5.38
CA GLY A 212 46.96 12.64 -5.85
C GLY A 212 47.19 13.66 -4.73
N ALA A 213 46.28 13.73 -3.76
CA ALA A 213 46.39 14.66 -2.63
C ALA A 213 47.59 14.35 -1.72
N GLY A 214 47.84 13.06 -1.43
CA GLY A 214 48.97 12.64 -0.59
C GLY A 214 50.35 12.97 -1.20
N PHE A 215 50.50 12.78 -2.52
CA PHE A 215 51.78 13.02 -3.20
C PHE A 215 52.13 14.52 -3.30
N ALA A 216 51.13 15.39 -3.48
CA ALA A 216 51.34 16.84 -3.53
C ALA A 216 51.85 17.42 -2.18
N VAL A 217 51.25 16.99 -1.06
CA VAL A 217 51.63 17.44 0.29
C VAL A 217 53.05 16.98 0.68
N LEU A 218 53.45 15.77 0.26
CA LEU A 218 54.80 15.25 0.51
C LEU A 218 55.89 15.95 -0.32
N ARG A 219 55.57 16.44 -1.52
CA ARG A 219 56.54 17.18 -2.36
C ARG A 219 56.77 18.61 -1.88
N ALA A 220 55.74 19.30 -1.38
CA ALA A 220 55.85 20.66 -0.86
C ALA A 220 56.79 20.76 0.36
N ARG A 221 56.86 19.71 1.19
CA ARG A 221 57.70 19.65 2.40
C ARG A 221 59.19 19.35 2.17
N ARG A 222 59.64 19.18 0.92
CA ARG A 222 61.06 18.91 0.58
C ARG A 222 61.78 20.05 -0.13
N ASN A 223 61.08 21.16 -0.40
CA ASN A 223 61.60 22.33 -1.11
C ASN A 223 61.38 23.64 -0.31
N ALA A 224 61.34 23.54 1.02
CA ALA A 224 61.31 24.65 1.98
C ALA A 224 62.43 24.45 3.01
#